data_AF-A0A3N4UJT3-F1
#
_entry.id   AF-A0A3N4UJT3-F1
#
_cell.length_a   1.000
_cell.length_b   1.000
_cell.length_c   1.000
_cell.angle_alpha   90.00
_cell.angle_beta   90.00
_cell.angle_gamma   90.00
#
_symmetry.space_group_name_H-M   'P 1'
#
loop_
_entity.id
_entity.type
_entity.pdbx_description
1 polymer ?
#
loop_
_entity_poly.entity_id
_entity_poly.type
_entity_poly.pdbx_seq_one_letter_code
_entity_poly.pdbx_strand_id
1 'polypeptide(L)'
;MKRNVVPIAMLAALAGSVAWAQKSAVDSIEEYRAMLQDGNPADLFEAKGEDLWKTKRGPKNASLEQCDLGKGPGVVKGAFVELPRYFPDTKRVQDLESRLLTCMETLQGFNAAEIAKTPFGKGEKANITALVTWIGAESKGMRFNVPQTRPEEKTAYEVGKRLFFMRAGPHDFSCASCHGGDGWRIRLQDLPNLTKNPGDGVGFAAWPAYRVSNGQMWSMQHRLNDCYRQQRFPEPDYAGDATIALSVYLGVNANGAKSAVPAIKR
;
A
#
# COMPACT_ATOMS: atom_id res chain seq x y z
N MET A 1 -74.71 49.20 -13.86
CA MET A 1 -73.92 48.90 -12.65
C MET A 1 -72.76 47.98 -13.03
N LYS A 2 -71.59 48.28 -12.48
CA LYS A 2 -70.28 47.65 -12.69
C LYS A 2 -70.30 46.12 -12.68
N ARG A 3 -69.44 45.49 -13.49
CA ARG A 3 -68.32 44.64 -13.01
C ARG A 3 -67.52 44.08 -14.19
N ASN A 4 -66.31 44.62 -14.35
CA ASN A 4 -65.22 44.00 -15.10
C ASN A 4 -64.83 42.70 -14.41
N VAL A 5 -64.70 41.62 -15.18
CA VAL A 5 -64.01 40.41 -14.75
C VAL A 5 -63.00 40.05 -15.83
N VAL A 6 -61.73 40.33 -15.54
CA VAL A 6 -60.57 39.91 -16.34
C VAL A 6 -60.27 38.45 -15.99
N PRO A 7 -60.14 37.52 -16.95
CA PRO A 7 -59.64 36.19 -16.64
C PRO A 7 -58.11 36.25 -16.53
N ILE A 8 -57.61 35.95 -15.33
CA ILE A 8 -56.20 35.78 -15.02
C ILE A 8 -55.71 34.50 -15.73
N ALA A 9 -54.78 34.64 -16.67
CA ALA A 9 -54.02 33.53 -17.22
C ALA A 9 -53.07 32.99 -16.14
N MET A 10 -53.32 31.79 -15.62
CA MET A 10 -52.35 31.06 -14.79
C MET A 10 -51.25 30.52 -15.70
N LEU A 11 -50.08 31.17 -15.72
CA LEU A 11 -48.83 30.53 -16.12
C LEU A 11 -48.44 29.54 -15.02
N ALA A 12 -48.63 28.25 -15.27
CA ALA A 12 -47.99 27.19 -14.50
C ALA A 12 -46.49 27.20 -14.82
N ALA A 13 -45.71 27.84 -13.96
CA ALA A 13 -44.25 27.73 -14.00
C ALA A 13 -43.86 26.29 -13.61
N LEU A 14 -43.50 25.49 -14.61
CA LEU A 14 -42.75 24.24 -14.43
C LEU A 14 -41.38 24.60 -13.86
N ALA A 15 -41.29 24.71 -12.54
CA ALA A 15 -40.04 24.70 -11.81
C ALA A 15 -39.48 23.27 -11.88
N GLY A 16 -38.86 22.94 -13.02
CA GLY A 16 -37.98 21.80 -13.14
C GLY A 16 -36.84 22.01 -12.16
N SER A 17 -36.93 21.39 -10.99
CA SER A 17 -35.81 21.20 -10.09
C SER A 17 -34.83 20.28 -10.82
N VAL A 18 -33.92 20.89 -11.58
CA VAL A 18 -32.70 20.20 -11.99
C VAL A 18 -32.00 19.90 -10.66
N ALA A 19 -32.17 18.68 -10.16
CA ALA A 19 -31.37 18.20 -9.06
C ALA A 19 -29.94 18.09 -9.60
N TRP A 20 -29.14 19.12 -9.35
CA TRP A 20 -27.70 19.02 -9.55
C TRP A 20 -27.23 17.95 -8.58
N ALA A 21 -26.98 16.74 -9.08
CA ALA A 21 -26.37 15.68 -8.31
C ALA A 21 -25.04 16.22 -7.78
N GLN A 22 -25.00 16.58 -6.50
CA GLN A 22 -23.81 17.10 -5.87
C GLN A 22 -22.77 15.96 -5.87
N LYS A 23 -21.68 16.14 -6.62
CA LYS A 23 -20.55 15.18 -6.64
C LYS A 23 -20.16 14.86 -5.20
N SER A 24 -19.97 13.58 -4.90
CA SER A 24 -19.52 13.18 -3.57
C SER A 24 -18.07 13.64 -3.36
N ALA A 25 -17.64 13.77 -2.11
CA ALA A 25 -16.23 14.03 -1.80
C ALA A 25 -15.31 12.95 -2.40
N VAL A 26 -15.79 11.72 -2.53
CA VAL A 26 -15.06 10.60 -3.13
C VAL A 26 -14.83 10.84 -4.62
N ASP A 27 -15.88 11.20 -5.36
CA ASP A 27 -15.79 11.48 -6.80
C ASP A 27 -14.79 12.62 -7.07
N SER A 28 -14.79 13.66 -6.24
CA SER A 28 -13.84 14.76 -6.37
C SER A 28 -12.38 14.36 -6.08
N ILE A 29 -12.17 13.42 -5.15
CA ILE A 29 -10.83 12.90 -4.82
C ILE A 29 -10.35 11.96 -5.93
N GLU A 30 -11.22 11.13 -6.48
CA GLU A 30 -10.90 10.24 -7.60
C GLU A 30 -10.59 11.04 -8.87
N GLU A 31 -11.37 12.08 -9.18
CA GLU A 31 -11.11 13.01 -10.28
C GLU A 31 -9.74 13.71 -10.08
N TYR A 32 -9.45 14.19 -8.87
CA TYR A 32 -8.12 14.73 -8.54
C TYR A 32 -6.98 13.72 -8.73
N ARG A 33 -7.17 12.46 -8.32
CA ARG A 33 -6.17 11.39 -8.54
C ARG A 33 -5.99 11.05 -10.01
N ALA A 34 -7.07 11.09 -10.80
CA ALA A 34 -7.03 10.87 -12.24
C ALA A 34 -6.25 11.98 -12.94
N MET A 35 -6.48 13.25 -12.56
CA MET A 35 -5.71 14.39 -13.09
C MET A 35 -4.21 14.34 -12.76
N LEU A 36 -3.83 13.68 -11.65
CA LEU A 36 -2.42 13.49 -11.27
C LEU A 36 -1.78 12.21 -11.80
N GLN A 37 -2.52 11.37 -12.56
CA GLN A 37 -1.90 10.19 -13.16
C GLN A 37 -0.85 10.59 -14.21
N ASP A 38 -1.11 11.64 -14.98
CA ASP A 38 -0.12 12.23 -15.90
C ASP A 38 0.83 13.12 -15.10
N GLY A 39 2.09 12.68 -14.95
CA GLY A 39 3.08 13.34 -14.10
C GLY A 39 3.03 12.89 -12.64
N ASN A 40 2.69 11.63 -12.38
CA ASN A 40 2.69 11.05 -11.04
C ASN A 40 4.08 11.22 -10.40
N PRO A 41 4.19 11.88 -9.23
CA PRO A 41 5.48 12.03 -8.55
C PRO A 41 6.16 10.69 -8.22
N ALA A 42 5.43 9.58 -8.24
CA ALA A 42 5.98 8.23 -8.12
C ALA A 42 6.95 7.87 -9.27
N ASP A 43 6.81 8.44 -10.47
CA ASP A 43 7.67 8.17 -11.63
C ASP A 43 9.15 8.48 -11.32
N LEU A 44 9.40 9.51 -10.52
CA LEU A 44 10.75 9.87 -10.05
C LEU A 44 11.35 8.80 -9.12
N PHE A 45 10.50 8.17 -8.30
CA PHE A 45 10.91 7.06 -7.43
C PHE A 45 11.09 5.76 -8.22
N GLU A 46 10.29 5.53 -9.25
CA GLU A 46 10.45 4.40 -10.17
C GLU A 46 11.79 4.49 -10.92
N ALA A 47 12.07 5.62 -11.56
CA ALA A 47 13.34 5.84 -12.26
C ALA A 47 14.55 5.70 -11.32
N LYS A 48 14.46 6.26 -10.11
CA LYS A 48 15.50 6.09 -9.09
C LYS A 48 15.64 4.63 -8.66
N GLY A 49 14.54 3.91 -8.47
CA GLY A 49 14.55 2.50 -8.08
C GLY A 49 15.22 1.62 -9.14
N GLU A 50 14.91 1.85 -10.41
CA GLU A 50 15.54 1.14 -11.53
C GLU A 50 17.05 1.39 -11.60
N ASP A 51 17.48 2.65 -11.46
CA ASP A 51 18.89 3.03 -11.44
C ASP A 51 19.63 2.35 -10.26
N LEU A 52 19.03 2.40 -9.06
CA LEU A 52 19.58 1.76 -7.86
C LEU A 52 19.76 0.25 -8.02
N TRP A 53 18.86 -0.41 -8.74
CA TRP A 53 18.93 -1.86 -8.98
C TRP A 53 20.20 -2.25 -9.76
N LYS A 54 20.54 -1.46 -10.78
CA LYS A 54 21.67 -1.69 -11.69
C LYS A 54 22.99 -1.12 -11.15
N THR A 55 22.92 -0.13 -10.27
CA THR A 55 24.12 0.54 -9.75
C THR A 55 24.91 -0.36 -8.81
N LYS A 56 26.21 -0.50 -9.07
CA LYS A 56 27.15 -1.16 -8.16
C LYS A 56 27.39 -0.29 -6.93
N ARG A 57 27.06 -0.81 -5.74
CA ARG A 57 27.03 -0.07 -4.48
C ARG A 57 27.45 -0.95 -3.30
N GLY A 58 27.60 -0.32 -2.14
CA GLY A 58 27.95 -0.96 -0.89
C GLY A 58 29.42 -1.40 -0.82
N PRO A 59 29.88 -1.92 0.33
CA PRO A 59 31.25 -2.37 0.54
C PRO A 59 31.77 -3.40 -0.46
N LYS A 60 30.88 -4.19 -1.07
CA LYS A 60 31.23 -5.21 -2.08
C LYS A 60 31.19 -4.69 -3.52
N ASN A 61 30.80 -3.42 -3.73
CA ASN A 61 30.68 -2.78 -5.05
C ASN A 61 29.92 -3.65 -6.07
N ALA A 62 28.73 -4.13 -5.68
CA ALA A 62 27.89 -5.03 -6.48
C ALA A 62 26.51 -4.42 -6.72
N SER A 63 25.85 -4.80 -7.82
CA SER A 63 24.46 -4.43 -8.12
C SER A 63 23.47 -5.41 -7.47
N LEU A 64 22.18 -5.11 -7.50
CA LEU A 64 21.11 -6.00 -7.03
C LEU A 64 20.60 -6.95 -8.13
N GLU A 65 21.21 -6.95 -9.32
CA GLU A 65 20.78 -7.77 -10.47
C GLU A 65 20.84 -9.28 -10.22
N GLN A 66 21.51 -9.73 -9.15
CA GLN A 66 21.52 -11.13 -8.70
C GLN A 66 20.57 -11.42 -7.54
N CYS A 67 19.80 -10.42 -7.07
CA CYS A 67 18.83 -10.60 -6.01
C CYS A 67 17.66 -11.45 -6.53
N ASP A 68 17.40 -12.58 -5.87
CA ASP A 68 16.23 -13.41 -6.16
C ASP A 68 15.04 -12.94 -5.32
N LEU A 69 14.01 -12.42 -5.99
CA LEU A 69 12.76 -11.98 -5.36
C LEU A 69 11.69 -13.08 -5.27
N GLY A 70 12.06 -14.33 -5.53
CA GLY A 70 11.20 -15.52 -5.50
C GLY A 70 10.83 -16.06 -6.87
N LYS A 71 11.32 -15.43 -7.94
CA LYS A 71 11.12 -15.84 -9.34
C LYS A 71 12.43 -16.20 -10.04
N GLY A 72 13.52 -16.31 -9.29
CA GLY A 72 14.88 -16.52 -9.79
C GLY A 72 15.72 -15.25 -9.70
N PRO A 73 17.06 -15.38 -9.72
CA PRO A 73 17.98 -14.24 -9.62
C PRO A 73 17.69 -13.18 -10.70
N GLY A 74 17.52 -11.92 -10.26
CA GLY A 74 17.35 -10.77 -11.16
C GLY A 74 15.93 -10.59 -11.74
N VAL A 75 15.01 -11.53 -11.51
CA VAL A 75 13.66 -11.47 -12.08
C VAL A 75 12.76 -10.56 -11.23
N VAL A 76 12.41 -9.40 -11.78
CA VAL A 76 11.58 -8.38 -11.10
C VAL A 76 10.11 -8.45 -11.52
N LYS A 77 9.84 -8.60 -12.82
CA LYS A 77 8.47 -8.60 -13.37
C LYS A 77 7.59 -9.65 -12.70
N GLY A 78 6.49 -9.21 -12.11
CA GLY A 78 5.54 -10.06 -11.40
C GLY A 78 6.00 -10.59 -10.03
N ALA A 79 7.22 -10.29 -9.57
CA ALA A 79 7.69 -10.77 -8.27
C ALA A 79 6.91 -10.14 -7.11
N PHE A 80 6.60 -8.84 -7.21
CA PHE A 80 5.91 -8.09 -6.15
C PHE A 80 4.54 -8.68 -5.77
N VAL A 81 3.76 -9.14 -6.76
CA VAL A 81 2.41 -9.70 -6.53
C VAL A 81 2.42 -11.13 -5.97
N GLU A 82 3.60 -11.76 -5.86
CA GLU A 82 3.80 -13.08 -5.24
C GLU A 82 4.51 -12.98 -3.87
N LEU A 83 4.67 -11.76 -3.33
CA LEU A 83 5.25 -11.50 -2.03
C LEU A 83 4.18 -11.00 -1.04
N PRO A 84 4.30 -11.30 0.27
CA PRO A 84 5.41 -12.02 0.93
C PRO A 84 5.42 -13.53 0.72
N ARG A 85 6.59 -14.18 0.78
CA ARG A 85 6.72 -15.64 0.61
C ARG A 85 7.87 -16.25 1.41
N TYR A 86 7.90 -17.56 1.52
CA TYR A 86 9.04 -18.26 2.11
C TYR A 86 10.25 -18.31 1.18
N PHE A 87 11.43 -18.02 1.74
CA PHE A 87 12.73 -18.10 1.07
C PHE A 87 13.61 -19.17 1.73
N PRO A 88 14.03 -20.23 1.00
CA PRO A 88 14.83 -21.31 1.58
C PRO A 88 16.23 -20.91 2.05
N ASP A 89 16.84 -19.89 1.43
CA ASP A 89 18.18 -19.40 1.76
C ASP A 89 18.22 -18.74 3.15
N THR A 90 17.17 -17.98 3.51
CA THR A 90 17.02 -17.35 4.83
C THR A 90 16.19 -18.18 5.80
N LYS A 91 15.48 -19.20 5.29
CA LYS A 91 14.49 -20.01 6.04
C LYS A 91 13.41 -19.16 6.71
N ARG A 92 13.01 -18.05 6.07
CA ARG A 92 12.04 -17.10 6.60
C ARG A 92 11.01 -16.73 5.54
N VAL A 93 9.82 -16.36 6.00
CA VAL A 93 8.89 -15.61 5.16
C VAL A 93 9.38 -14.17 5.10
N GLN A 94 9.51 -13.62 3.90
CA GLN A 94 10.00 -12.27 3.67
C GLN A 94 9.01 -11.52 2.76
N ASP A 95 8.72 -10.28 3.12
CA ASP A 95 8.13 -9.30 2.21
C ASP A 95 9.21 -8.69 1.31
N LEU A 96 8.83 -7.79 0.39
CA LEU A 96 9.79 -7.19 -0.53
C LEU A 96 10.91 -6.40 0.19
N GLU A 97 10.56 -5.66 1.24
CA GLU A 97 11.53 -4.82 1.97
C GLU A 97 12.54 -5.65 2.77
N SER A 98 12.07 -6.67 3.50
CA SER A 98 12.95 -7.62 4.19
C SER A 98 13.81 -8.44 3.22
N ARG A 99 13.27 -8.79 2.04
CA ARG A 99 14.06 -9.48 1.01
C ARG A 99 15.14 -8.58 0.41
N LEU A 100 14.82 -7.30 0.15
CA LEU A 100 15.79 -6.31 -0.30
C LEU A 100 16.90 -6.10 0.74
N LEU A 101 16.56 -6.02 2.04
CA LEU A 101 17.58 -5.97 3.10
C LEU A 101 18.55 -7.17 3.03
N THR A 102 18.02 -8.39 2.87
CA THR A 102 18.85 -9.59 2.69
C THR A 102 19.76 -9.46 1.47
N CYS A 103 19.24 -9.04 0.31
CA CYS A 103 20.04 -8.88 -0.89
C CYS A 103 21.10 -7.78 -0.76
N MET A 104 20.77 -6.65 -0.16
CA MET A 104 21.71 -5.55 0.08
C MET A 104 22.85 -5.97 1.02
N GLU A 105 22.55 -6.76 2.05
CA GLU A 105 23.58 -7.30 2.96
C GLU A 105 24.44 -8.37 2.27
N THR A 106 23.81 -9.35 1.65
CA THR A 106 24.52 -10.50 1.09
C THR A 106 25.31 -10.15 -0.18
N LEU A 107 24.71 -9.42 -1.11
CA LEU A 107 25.32 -9.07 -2.40
C LEU A 107 26.19 -7.81 -2.30
N GLN A 108 25.66 -6.74 -1.70
CA GLN A 108 26.32 -5.43 -1.70
C GLN A 108 27.17 -5.17 -0.44
N GLY A 109 26.98 -5.96 0.62
CA GLY A 109 27.73 -5.85 1.87
C GLY A 109 27.24 -4.76 2.83
N PHE A 110 26.03 -4.22 2.62
CA PHE A 110 25.45 -3.25 3.56
C PHE A 110 25.12 -3.89 4.91
N ASN A 111 25.10 -3.08 5.98
CA ASN A 111 24.61 -3.53 7.28
C ASN A 111 23.08 -3.44 7.34
N ALA A 112 22.38 -4.56 7.15
CA ALA A 112 20.91 -4.58 7.14
C ALA A 112 20.30 -4.09 8.47
N ALA A 113 20.92 -4.39 9.61
CA ALA A 113 20.43 -3.99 10.92
C ALA A 113 20.53 -2.47 11.14
N GLU A 114 21.59 -1.83 10.62
CA GLU A 114 21.74 -0.37 10.65
C GLU A 114 20.71 0.32 9.75
N ILE A 115 20.50 -0.21 8.54
CA ILE A 115 19.46 0.28 7.63
C ILE A 115 18.08 0.14 8.29
N ALA A 116 17.80 -1.00 8.93
CA ALA A 116 16.53 -1.23 9.61
C ALA A 116 16.26 -0.24 10.74
N LYS A 117 17.30 0.24 11.45
CA LYS A 117 17.19 1.26 12.51
C LYS A 117 17.12 2.71 11.99
N THR A 118 17.43 2.93 10.72
CA THR A 118 17.41 4.27 10.13
C THR A 118 15.97 4.77 10.00
N PRO A 119 15.63 6.04 10.33
CA PRO A 119 14.28 6.55 10.13
C PRO A 119 13.78 6.48 8.67
N PHE A 120 12.47 6.34 8.45
CA PHE A 120 11.89 6.36 7.11
C PHE A 120 12.28 7.63 6.33
N GLY A 121 12.56 7.48 5.04
CA GLY A 121 12.96 8.60 4.17
C GLY A 121 14.38 9.13 4.41
N LYS A 122 15.21 8.41 5.16
CA LYS A 122 16.63 8.75 5.38
C LYS A 122 17.54 7.61 4.90
N GLY A 123 18.78 7.98 4.54
CA GLY A 123 19.85 7.04 4.18
C GLY A 123 19.44 5.98 3.16
N GLU A 124 19.97 4.77 3.32
CA GLU A 124 19.63 3.63 2.46
C GLU A 124 18.17 3.17 2.60
N LYS A 125 17.49 3.47 3.71
CA LYS A 125 16.05 3.18 3.82
C LYS A 125 15.22 3.99 2.81
N ALA A 126 15.63 5.23 2.49
CA ALA A 126 15.01 6.00 1.41
C ALA A 126 15.22 5.36 0.02
N ASN A 127 16.36 4.71 -0.18
CA ASN A 127 16.66 3.98 -1.41
C ASN A 127 15.84 2.69 -1.51
N ILE A 128 15.61 1.99 -0.40
CA ILE A 128 14.67 0.85 -0.36
C ILE A 128 13.28 1.30 -0.78
N THR A 129 12.77 2.44 -0.32
CA THR A 129 11.46 2.95 -0.77
C THR A 129 11.40 3.12 -2.29
N ALA A 130 12.47 3.65 -2.93
CA ALA A 130 12.53 3.79 -4.38
C ALA A 130 12.58 2.42 -5.09
N LEU A 131 13.41 1.49 -4.61
CA LEU A 131 13.48 0.11 -5.12
C LEU A 131 12.12 -0.59 -5.04
N VAL A 132 11.44 -0.53 -3.90
CA VAL A 132 10.10 -1.10 -3.69
C VAL A 132 9.08 -0.48 -4.65
N THR A 133 9.19 0.82 -4.92
CA THR A 133 8.29 1.55 -5.82
C THR A 133 8.44 1.04 -7.25
N TRP A 134 9.66 0.98 -7.77
CA TRP A 134 9.95 0.45 -9.11
C TRP A 134 9.57 -1.04 -9.23
N ILE A 135 10.03 -1.89 -8.31
CA ILE A 135 9.71 -3.35 -8.34
C ILE A 135 8.19 -3.59 -8.25
N GLY A 136 7.48 -2.75 -7.50
CA GLY A 136 6.02 -2.79 -7.45
C GLY A 136 5.37 -2.42 -8.78
N ALA A 137 5.89 -1.39 -9.45
CA ALA A 137 5.43 -0.92 -10.76
C ALA A 137 5.61 -2.00 -11.85
N GLU A 138 6.69 -2.79 -11.79
CA GLU A 138 6.93 -3.95 -12.67
C GLU A 138 5.87 -5.06 -12.54
N SER A 139 4.94 -4.93 -11.58
CA SER A 139 3.78 -5.82 -11.42
C SER A 139 2.44 -5.09 -11.50
N LYS A 140 2.41 -3.84 -11.98
CA LYS A 140 1.17 -3.05 -12.13
C LYS A 140 0.16 -3.76 -13.04
N GLY A 141 -1.10 -3.80 -12.62
CA GLY A 141 -2.18 -4.49 -13.32
C GLY A 141 -2.20 -6.02 -13.19
N MET A 142 -1.12 -6.63 -12.67
CA MET A 142 -1.09 -8.08 -12.37
C MET A 142 -1.89 -8.38 -11.10
N ARG A 143 -2.39 -9.61 -10.98
CA ARG A 143 -3.19 -10.03 -9.81
C ARG A 143 -2.28 -10.56 -8.71
N PHE A 144 -2.58 -10.18 -7.46
CA PHE A 144 -1.94 -10.76 -6.29
C PHE A 144 -2.18 -12.26 -6.20
N ASN A 145 -1.11 -12.99 -5.88
CA ASN A 145 -1.08 -14.43 -5.68
C ASN A 145 -0.02 -14.80 -4.63
N VAL A 146 -0.18 -14.24 -3.44
CA VAL A 146 0.65 -14.50 -2.26
C VAL A 146 0.51 -15.97 -1.86
N PRO A 147 1.62 -16.73 -1.80
CA PRO A 147 1.57 -18.18 -1.60
C PRO A 147 1.21 -18.56 -0.15
N GLN A 148 0.54 -19.70 -0.03
CA GLN A 148 0.18 -20.37 1.24
C GLN A 148 0.46 -21.87 1.14
N THR A 149 1.55 -22.22 0.46
CA THR A 149 1.90 -23.62 0.14
C THR A 149 2.81 -24.24 1.18
N ARG A 150 3.62 -23.44 1.86
CA ARG A 150 4.56 -23.87 2.90
C ARG A 150 3.98 -23.73 4.31
N PRO A 151 4.36 -24.59 5.27
CA PRO A 151 3.95 -24.44 6.67
C PRO A 151 4.29 -23.07 7.27
N GLU A 152 5.44 -22.48 6.91
CA GLU A 152 5.92 -21.18 7.37
C GLU A 152 5.02 -20.04 6.85
N GLU A 153 4.58 -20.11 5.60
CA GLU A 153 3.64 -19.14 5.00
C GLU A 153 2.28 -19.17 5.70
N LYS A 154 1.77 -20.39 5.99
CA LYS A 154 0.51 -20.59 6.73
C LYS A 154 0.61 -20.11 8.17
N THR A 155 1.74 -20.37 8.82
CA THR A 155 2.00 -19.91 10.18
C THR A 155 2.05 -18.38 10.22
N ALA A 156 2.77 -17.76 9.28
CA ALA A 156 2.82 -16.30 9.18
C ALA A 156 1.45 -15.67 8.91
N TYR A 157 0.61 -16.31 8.09
CA TYR A 157 -0.77 -15.89 7.87
C TYR A 157 -1.59 -15.92 9.17
N GLU A 158 -1.56 -17.02 9.92
CA GLU A 158 -2.32 -17.14 11.17
C GLU A 158 -1.82 -16.18 12.26
N VAL A 159 -0.50 -15.94 12.34
CA VAL A 159 0.07 -14.91 13.22
C VAL A 159 -0.40 -13.52 12.79
N GLY A 160 -0.31 -13.19 11.50
CA GLY A 160 -0.78 -11.91 10.95
C GLY A 160 -2.26 -11.67 11.20
N LYS A 161 -3.08 -12.70 11.04
CA LYS A 161 -4.51 -12.68 11.36
C LYS A 161 -4.72 -12.36 12.84
N ARG A 162 -4.05 -13.07 13.76
CA ARG A 162 -4.17 -12.79 15.20
C ARG A 162 -3.77 -11.36 15.53
N LEU A 163 -2.67 -10.85 14.97
CA LEU A 163 -2.24 -9.46 15.14
C LEU A 163 -3.27 -8.47 14.63
N PHE A 164 -3.89 -8.73 13.47
CA PHE A 164 -4.91 -7.86 12.89
C PHE A 164 -6.14 -7.66 13.80
N PHE A 165 -6.52 -8.71 14.54
CA PHE A 165 -7.66 -8.69 15.48
C PHE A 165 -7.24 -8.42 16.94
N MET A 166 -5.94 -8.30 17.23
CA MET A 166 -5.45 -8.09 18.59
C MET A 166 -5.73 -6.66 19.04
N ARG A 167 -6.53 -6.52 20.10
CA ARG A 167 -6.75 -5.23 20.76
C ARG A 167 -5.70 -5.02 21.84
N ALA A 168 -5.07 -3.85 21.86
CA ALA A 168 -4.22 -3.45 22.97
C ALA A 168 -4.02 -1.92 23.00
N GLY A 169 -3.11 -1.47 23.86
CA GLY A 169 -2.77 -0.06 24.02
C GLY A 169 -3.86 0.74 24.75
N PRO A 170 -3.64 2.05 24.94
CA PRO A 170 -4.51 2.91 25.75
C PRO A 170 -5.89 3.16 25.15
N HIS A 171 -6.08 2.87 23.85
CA HIS A 171 -7.36 3.01 23.17
C HIS A 171 -8.06 1.69 22.92
N ASP A 172 -7.47 0.56 23.34
CA ASP A 172 -8.03 -0.78 23.13
C ASP A 172 -8.41 -1.01 21.64
N PHE A 173 -7.54 -0.55 20.74
CA PHE A 173 -7.72 -0.68 19.28
C PHE A 173 -6.99 -1.91 18.75
N SER A 174 -7.54 -2.43 17.65
CA SER A 174 -6.93 -3.39 16.73
C SER A 174 -7.01 -2.85 15.30
N CYS A 175 -6.35 -3.48 14.33
CA CYS A 175 -6.54 -3.14 12.92
C CYS A 175 -8.01 -3.31 12.51
N ALA A 176 -8.66 -4.37 13.00
CA ALA A 176 -10.08 -4.66 12.76
C ALA A 176 -11.03 -3.60 13.35
N SER A 177 -10.61 -2.84 14.37
CA SER A 177 -11.43 -1.75 14.93
C SER A 177 -11.75 -0.66 13.88
N CYS A 178 -10.88 -0.50 12.88
CA CYS A 178 -11.07 0.46 11.78
C CYS A 178 -11.31 -0.22 10.42
N HIS A 179 -10.73 -1.41 10.21
CA HIS A 179 -10.73 -2.10 8.92
C HIS A 179 -11.52 -3.43 8.93
N GLY A 180 -12.48 -3.57 9.85
CA GLY A 180 -13.27 -4.78 10.07
C GLY A 180 -14.64 -4.83 9.40
N GLY A 181 -15.15 -3.71 8.86
CA GLY A 181 -16.49 -3.62 8.30
C GLY A 181 -16.57 -2.78 7.03
N ASP A 182 -17.66 -2.95 6.29
CA ASP A 182 -17.92 -2.30 5.01
C ASP A 182 -18.54 -0.90 5.21
N GLY A 183 -18.19 0.04 4.31
CA GLY A 183 -18.76 1.40 4.33
C GLY A 183 -18.35 2.25 5.54
N TRP A 184 -17.34 1.82 6.29
CA TRP A 184 -16.85 2.56 7.46
C TRP A 184 -15.98 3.75 7.04
N ARG A 185 -15.97 4.77 7.90
CA ARG A 185 -15.12 5.95 7.74
C ARG A 185 -14.70 6.52 9.09
N ILE A 186 -13.53 7.16 9.14
CA ILE A 186 -13.14 8.04 10.25
C ILE A 186 -13.01 9.46 9.71
N ARG A 187 -13.84 10.37 10.26
CA ARG A 187 -14.00 11.73 9.75
C ARG A 187 -14.37 11.72 8.26
N LEU A 188 -13.44 12.14 7.40
CA LEU A 188 -13.61 12.21 5.93
C LEU A 188 -12.76 11.15 5.20
N GLN A 189 -12.30 10.11 5.90
CA GLN A 189 -11.49 9.05 5.32
C GLN A 189 -12.27 7.75 5.33
N ASP A 190 -12.63 7.26 4.14
CA ASP A 190 -13.20 5.93 3.97
C ASP A 190 -12.17 4.86 4.30
N LEU A 191 -12.63 3.79 4.94
CA LEU A 191 -11.80 2.73 5.44
C LEU A 191 -12.17 1.44 4.71
N PRO A 192 -11.23 0.81 3.97
CA PRO A 192 -11.50 -0.48 3.36
C PRO A 192 -11.67 -1.55 4.43
N ASN A 193 -12.56 -2.51 4.17
CA ASN A 193 -12.63 -3.75 4.93
C ASN A 193 -11.48 -4.67 4.50
N LEU A 194 -10.53 -4.91 5.41
CA LEU A 194 -9.32 -5.70 5.13
C LEU A 194 -9.41 -7.13 5.68
N THR A 195 -10.59 -7.55 6.17
CA THR A 195 -10.85 -8.93 6.60
C THR A 195 -11.15 -9.89 5.45
N LYS A 196 -11.38 -9.34 4.26
CA LYS A 196 -11.67 -10.03 3.00
C LYS A 196 -10.94 -9.34 1.86
N ASN A 197 -11.10 -9.84 0.64
CA ASN A 197 -10.58 -9.15 -0.55
C ASN A 197 -11.27 -7.79 -0.72
N PRO A 198 -10.53 -6.67 -0.67
CA PRO A 198 -11.10 -5.33 -0.75
C PRO A 198 -11.29 -4.82 -2.19
N GLY A 199 -10.84 -5.56 -3.19
CA GLY A 199 -10.91 -5.20 -4.62
C GLY A 199 -9.60 -4.65 -5.21
N ASP A 200 -9.62 -4.47 -6.53
CA ASP A 200 -8.48 -3.97 -7.32
C ASP A 200 -8.00 -2.60 -6.80
N GLY A 201 -6.69 -2.46 -6.55
CA GLY A 201 -6.10 -1.20 -6.10
C GLY A 201 -6.56 -0.71 -4.72
N VAL A 202 -7.11 -1.58 -3.88
CA VAL A 202 -7.54 -1.27 -2.50
C VAL A 202 -6.72 -2.07 -1.49
N GLY A 203 -6.50 -1.51 -0.30
CA GLY A 203 -5.75 -2.18 0.77
C GLY A 203 -4.32 -2.48 0.34
N PHE A 204 -3.87 -3.72 0.52
CA PHE A 204 -2.51 -4.16 0.18
C PHE A 204 -2.15 -3.95 -1.30
N ALA A 205 -3.13 -4.10 -2.21
CA ALA A 205 -2.93 -3.95 -3.65
C ALA A 205 -2.72 -2.51 -4.13
N ALA A 206 -2.70 -1.56 -3.18
CA ALA A 206 -2.59 -0.13 -3.42
C ALA A 206 -1.31 0.49 -2.85
N TRP A 207 -0.36 -0.32 -2.36
CA TRP A 207 0.89 0.13 -1.76
C TRP A 207 2.10 -0.57 -2.39
N PRO A 208 3.25 0.08 -2.57
CA PRO A 208 3.59 1.45 -2.16
C PRO A 208 2.75 2.54 -2.85
N ALA A 209 2.60 3.68 -2.17
CA ALA A 209 1.83 4.82 -2.67
C ALA A 209 2.49 6.17 -2.37
N TYR A 210 2.33 7.12 -3.30
CA TYR A 210 2.69 8.52 -3.09
C TYR A 210 1.60 9.21 -2.26
N ARG A 211 1.99 9.77 -1.11
CA ARG A 211 1.11 10.49 -0.18
C ARG A 211 1.18 11.98 -0.47
N VAL A 212 0.13 12.52 -1.09
CA VAL A 212 0.05 13.95 -1.46
C VAL A 212 0.10 14.85 -0.22
N SER A 213 -0.49 14.42 0.91
CA SER A 213 -0.53 15.22 2.14
C SER A 213 0.83 15.61 2.71
N ASN A 214 1.89 14.86 2.42
CA ASN A 214 3.24 15.13 2.92
C ASN A 214 4.33 15.05 1.83
N GLY A 215 3.95 14.84 0.57
CA GLY A 215 4.86 14.79 -0.56
C GLY A 215 5.83 13.59 -0.53
N GLN A 216 5.46 12.48 0.09
CA GLN A 216 6.35 11.34 0.32
C GLN A 216 5.85 10.05 -0.35
N MET A 217 6.79 9.27 -0.87
CA MET A 217 6.55 7.88 -1.24
C MET A 217 6.59 6.99 0.00
N TRP A 218 5.56 6.18 0.21
CA TRP A 218 5.43 5.31 1.37
C TRP A 218 5.30 3.86 0.93
N SER A 219 6.07 2.98 1.58
CA SER A 219 5.96 1.54 1.44
C SER A 219 4.89 0.94 2.36
N MET A 220 4.62 -0.36 2.24
CA MET A 220 3.71 -1.05 3.15
C MET A 220 4.30 -1.08 4.58
N GLN A 221 5.61 -1.26 4.75
CA GLN A 221 6.23 -1.19 6.09
C GLN A 221 6.00 0.19 6.73
N HIS A 222 6.14 1.28 5.97
CA HIS A 222 5.85 2.62 6.49
C HIS A 222 4.36 2.77 6.84
N ARG A 223 3.46 2.25 5.99
CA ARG A 223 2.02 2.27 6.28
C ARG A 223 1.68 1.52 7.57
N LEU A 224 2.24 0.31 7.77
CA LEU A 224 2.02 -0.48 8.98
C LEU A 224 2.56 0.25 10.21
N ASN A 225 3.78 0.79 10.15
CA ASN A 225 4.36 1.60 11.22
C ASN A 225 3.44 2.77 11.62
N ASP A 226 2.94 3.52 10.64
CA ASP A 226 2.02 4.64 10.90
C ASP A 226 0.68 4.18 11.49
N CYS A 227 0.18 3.00 11.09
CA CYS A 227 -1.00 2.39 11.72
C CYS A 227 -0.76 2.03 13.19
N TYR A 228 0.39 1.45 13.55
CA TYR A 228 0.75 1.17 14.95
C TYR A 228 0.86 2.48 15.76
N ARG A 229 1.52 3.49 15.20
CA ARG A 229 1.64 4.82 15.81
C ARG A 229 0.27 5.44 16.09
N GLN A 230 -0.66 5.37 15.14
CA GLN A 230 -2.03 5.89 15.30
C GLN A 230 -2.85 5.07 16.32
N GLN A 231 -2.55 3.79 16.52
CA GLN A 231 -3.15 2.97 17.59
C GLN A 231 -2.53 3.22 18.97
N ARG A 232 -1.49 4.06 19.06
CA ARG A 232 -0.70 4.31 20.29
C ARG A 232 0.00 3.05 20.80
N PHE A 233 0.40 2.19 19.87
CA PHE A 233 1.33 1.10 20.16
C PHE A 233 2.78 1.57 20.09
N PRO A 234 3.73 0.83 20.69
CA PRO A 234 5.15 0.98 20.39
C PRO A 234 5.42 0.88 18.89
N GLU A 235 6.48 1.54 18.45
CA GLU A 235 6.94 1.47 17.07
C GLU A 235 7.33 0.01 16.73
N PRO A 236 6.76 -0.60 15.68
CA PRO A 236 7.15 -1.95 15.29
C PRO A 236 8.51 -1.92 14.60
N ASP A 237 9.30 -2.97 14.82
CA ASP A 237 10.58 -3.14 14.12
C ASP A 237 10.37 -3.17 12.61
N TYR A 238 11.15 -2.36 11.88
CA TYR A 238 11.14 -2.34 10.43
C TYR A 238 11.55 -3.69 9.86
N ALA A 239 10.76 -4.23 8.92
CA ALA A 239 10.97 -5.56 8.37
C ALA A 239 11.04 -6.67 9.46
N GLY A 240 10.39 -6.44 10.60
CA GLY A 240 10.27 -7.39 11.70
C GLY A 240 9.14 -8.40 11.49
N ASP A 241 9.14 -9.45 12.31
CA ASP A 241 8.22 -10.57 12.13
C ASP A 241 6.73 -10.16 12.22
N ALA A 242 6.40 -9.18 13.06
CA ALA A 242 5.03 -8.68 13.19
C ALA A 242 4.53 -7.99 11.91
N THR A 243 5.35 -7.13 11.29
CA THR A 243 4.96 -6.40 10.07
C THR A 243 4.97 -7.31 8.84
N ILE A 244 5.88 -8.30 8.80
CA ILE A 244 5.89 -9.34 7.77
C ILE A 244 4.62 -10.21 7.89
N ALA A 245 4.28 -10.69 9.08
CA ALA A 245 3.09 -11.50 9.29
C ALA A 245 1.80 -10.75 8.92
N LEU A 246 1.68 -9.48 9.33
CA LEU A 246 0.58 -8.61 8.90
C LEU A 246 0.54 -8.43 7.38
N SER A 247 1.69 -8.25 6.74
CA SER A 247 1.79 -8.16 5.28
C SER A 247 1.34 -9.46 4.60
N VAL A 248 1.66 -10.64 5.17
CA VAL A 248 1.17 -11.94 4.67
C VAL A 248 -0.36 -11.99 4.75
N TYR A 249 -0.94 -11.67 5.91
CA TYR A 249 -2.39 -11.69 6.09
C TYR A 249 -3.10 -10.74 5.10
N LEU A 250 -2.62 -9.50 4.99
CA LEU A 250 -3.19 -8.50 4.07
C LEU A 250 -2.99 -8.88 2.60
N GLY A 251 -1.84 -9.41 2.24
CA GLY A 251 -1.51 -9.85 0.89
C GLY A 251 -2.33 -11.06 0.45
N VAL A 252 -2.49 -12.07 1.31
CA VAL A 252 -3.35 -13.23 1.05
C VAL A 252 -4.81 -12.81 0.88
N ASN A 253 -5.30 -11.89 1.73
CA ASN A 253 -6.66 -11.38 1.57
C ASN A 253 -6.82 -10.59 0.25
N ALA A 254 -5.76 -9.97 -0.26
CA ALA A 254 -5.77 -9.30 -1.55
C ALA A 254 -5.62 -10.24 -2.76
N ASN A 255 -5.44 -11.55 -2.58
CA ASN A 255 -5.27 -12.49 -3.68
C ASN A 255 -6.42 -12.38 -4.70
N GLY A 256 -6.06 -12.29 -5.98
CA GLY A 256 -6.98 -12.05 -7.08
C GLY A 256 -7.20 -10.57 -7.40
N ALA A 257 -6.95 -9.63 -6.48
CA ALA A 257 -7.03 -8.19 -6.78
C ALA A 257 -5.88 -7.75 -7.68
N LYS A 258 -6.14 -6.86 -8.64
CA LYS A 258 -5.11 -6.23 -9.47
C LYS A 258 -4.33 -5.19 -8.66
N SER A 259 -3.01 -5.23 -8.79
CA SER A 259 -2.12 -4.22 -8.25
C SER A 259 -2.31 -2.89 -8.99
N ALA A 260 -2.53 -1.81 -8.23
CA ALA A 260 -2.56 -0.44 -8.75
C ALA A 260 -1.28 0.35 -8.42
N VAL A 261 -0.21 -0.37 -8.07
CA VAL A 261 1.04 0.19 -7.55
C VAL A 261 1.91 0.76 -8.67
N PRO A 262 2.60 1.89 -8.43
CA PRO A 262 2.46 2.78 -7.29
C PRO A 262 1.18 3.62 -7.38
N ALA A 263 0.41 3.66 -6.29
CA ALA A 263 -0.83 4.43 -6.25
C ALA A 263 -0.59 5.87 -5.79
N ILE A 264 -1.54 6.76 -6.06
CA ILE A 264 -1.59 8.10 -5.44
C ILE A 264 -2.64 8.10 -4.33
N LYS A 265 -2.26 8.54 -3.14
CA LYS A 265 -3.12 8.60 -1.95
C LYS A 265 -3.02 9.95 -1.26
N ARG A 266 -4.08 10.32 -0.53
CA ARG A 266 -4.08 11.52 0.32
C ARG A 266 -3.18 11.28 1.51
#